data_AF-A0A528HC81-F1
#
_entry.id   AF-A0A528HC81-F1
#
_cell.length_a   1.000
_cell.length_b   1.000
_cell.length_c   1.000
_cell.angle_alpha   90.00
_cell.angle_beta   90.00
_cell.angle_gamma   90.00
#
_symmetry.space_group_name_H-M   'P 1'
#
loop_
_entity.id
_entity.type
_entity.pdbx_description
1 polymer ?
#
loop_
_entity_poly.entity_id
_entity_poly.type
_entity_poly.pdbx_seq_one_letter_code
_entity_poly.pdbx_strand_id
1 'polypeptide(L)' 'PERVALWRAGESVRLVLLDRANFAFRHSLKHGLGLEHAITRSLALDPAFDLVSALVRLFGDGLVTEVRIPSLSTSWRQT' A
#
# COMPACT_ATOMS: atom_id res chain seq x y z
N PRO A 1 -13.57 -14.39 -6.45
CA PRO A 1 -14.08 -13.12 -7.03
C PRO A 1 -12.90 -12.33 -7.60
N GLU A 2 -13.09 -11.71 -8.76
CA GLU A 2 -12.12 -10.77 -9.33
C GLU A 2 -12.01 -9.50 -8.47
N ARG A 3 -10.82 -8.89 -8.44
CA ARG A 3 -10.51 -7.72 -7.61
C ARG A 3 -10.02 -6.60 -8.51
N VAL A 4 -10.91 -5.68 -8.87
CA VAL A 4 -10.57 -4.55 -9.73
C VAL A 4 -10.35 -3.32 -8.86
N ALA A 5 -9.23 -2.62 -9.07
CA ALA A 5 -9.06 -1.26 -8.57
C ALA A 5 -9.47 -0.27 -9.66
N LEU A 6 -10.21 0.76 -9.26
CA LEU A 6 -10.72 1.83 -10.11
C LEU A 6 -10.39 3.17 -9.46
N TRP A 7 -9.85 4.12 -10.22
CA TRP A 7 -9.56 5.46 -9.71
C TRP A 7 -9.64 6.51 -10.82
N ARG A 8 -9.85 7.76 -10.39
CA ARG A 8 -9.78 8.92 -11.29
C ARG A 8 -8.32 9.31 -11.50
N ALA A 9 -7.96 9.55 -12.76
CA ALA A 9 -6.66 10.06 -13.17
C ALA A 9 -6.90 11.24 -14.13
N GLY A 10 -6.89 12.46 -13.60
CA GLY A 10 -7.32 13.66 -14.34
C GLY A 10 -8.77 13.53 -14.78
N GLU A 11 -9.04 13.77 -16.07
CA GLU A 11 -10.38 13.61 -16.66
C GLU A 11 -10.69 12.18 -17.14
N SER A 12 -9.85 11.21 -16.77
CA SER A 12 -10.05 9.80 -17.12
C SER A 12 -10.29 8.94 -15.88
N VAL A 13 -10.88 7.77 -16.09
CA VAL A 13 -10.97 6.71 -15.09
C VAL A 13 -10.02 5.59 -15.51
N ARG A 14 -9.15 5.16 -14.59
CA ARG A 14 -8.24 4.04 -14.78
C ARG A 14 -8.73 2.84 -13.99
N LEU A 15 -8.53 1.66 -14.56
CA LEU A 15 -8.87 0.38 -13.96
C LEU A 15 -7.73 -0.61 -14.12
N VAL A 16 -7.53 -1.45 -13.11
CA VAL A 16 -6.57 -2.55 -13.17
C VAL A 16 -7.13 -3.75 -12.42
N LEU A 17 -6.92 -4.94 -12.98
CA LEU A 17 -7.16 -6.18 -12.27
C LEU A 17 -6.00 -6.43 -11.30
N LEU A 18 -6.33 -6.66 -10.04
CA LEU A 18 -5.37 -6.98 -8.99
C LEU A 18 -5.38 -8.48 -8.72
N ASP A 19 -4.18 -9.05 -8.67
CA ASP A 19 -3.98 -10.35 -8.05
C ASP A 19 -4.23 -10.30 -6.53
N ARG A 20 -4.10 -11.46 -5.88
CA ARG A 20 -4.38 -11.59 -4.45
C ARG A 20 -3.41 -10.79 -3.58
N ALA A 21 -2.13 -10.76 -3.94
CA ALA A 21 -1.08 -10.11 -3.17
C ALA A 21 -1.16 -8.57 -3.32
N ASN A 22 -1.27 -8.07 -4.55
CA ASN A 22 -1.47 -6.65 -4.85
C ASN A 22 -2.74 -6.08 -4.19
N PHE A 23 -3.83 -6.86 -4.18
CA PHE A 23 -5.02 -6.47 -3.44
C PHE A 23 -4.76 -6.40 -1.93
N ALA A 24 -4.12 -7.41 -1.35
CA ALA A 24 -3.83 -7.42 0.08
C ALA A 24 -2.93 -6.25 0.48
N PHE A 25 -1.91 -5.95 -0.32
CA PHE A 25 -1.03 -4.80 -0.15
C PHE A 25 -1.83 -3.49 -0.06
N ARG A 26 -2.61 -3.18 -1.11
CA ARG A 26 -3.41 -1.95 -1.17
C ARG A 26 -4.47 -1.90 -0.08
N HIS A 27 -5.10 -3.04 0.22
CA HIS A 27 -6.11 -3.15 1.27
C HIS A 27 -5.53 -2.83 2.65
N SER A 28 -4.38 -3.40 3.00
CA SER A 28 -3.71 -3.13 4.28
C SER A 28 -3.29 -1.66 4.42
N LEU A 29 -2.76 -1.06 3.34
CA LEU A 29 -2.42 0.37 3.32
C LEU A 29 -3.64 1.27 3.49
N LYS A 30 -4.75 0.98 2.79
CA LYS A 30 -6.01 1.73 2.91
C LYS A 30 -6.54 1.74 4.34
N HIS A 31 -6.37 0.64 5.07
CA HIS A 31 -6.82 0.51 6.46
C HIS A 31 -5.80 1.00 7.49
N GLY A 32 -4.70 1.64 7.05
CA GLY A 32 -3.73 2.24 7.97
C GLY A 32 -2.91 1.22 8.77
N LEU A 33 -2.84 -0.05 8.33
CA LEU A 33 -2.14 -1.12 9.06
C LEU A 33 -0.60 -0.99 8.98
N GLY A 34 -0.10 -0.03 8.22
CA GLY A 34 1.33 0.22 8.05
C GLY A 34 1.95 -0.59 6.90
N LEU A 35 3.14 -0.14 6.48
CA LEU A 35 3.86 -0.72 5.35
C LEU A 35 4.36 -2.13 5.65
N GLU A 36 4.90 -2.35 6.85
CA GLU A 36 5.40 -3.68 7.28
C GLU A 36 4.30 -4.75 7.23
N HIS A 37 3.11 -4.41 7.75
CA HIS A 37 1.97 -5.32 7.70
C HIS A 37 1.55 -5.60 6.24
N ALA A 38 1.47 -4.58 5.40
CA ALA A 38 1.09 -4.74 3.99
C ALA A 38 2.09 -5.64 3.23
N ILE A 39 3.39 -5.47 3.47
CA ILE A 39 4.45 -6.31 2.88
C ILE A 39 4.32 -7.76 3.36
N THR A 40 4.27 -7.95 4.67
CA THR A 40 4.16 -9.29 5.29
C THR A 40 2.95 -10.04 4.76
N ARG A 41 1.80 -9.37 4.67
CA ARG A 41 0.58 -9.98 4.18
C ARG A 41 0.67 -10.36 2.70
N SER A 42 1.36 -9.55 1.90
CA SER A 42 1.51 -9.78 0.45
C SER A 42 2.48 -10.93 0.17
N LEU A 43 3.62 -10.97 0.87
CA LEU A 43 4.61 -12.05 0.77
C LEU A 43 4.06 -13.40 1.24
N ALA A 44 3.17 -13.40 2.24
CA ALA A 44 2.48 -14.61 2.67
C ALA A 44 1.51 -15.18 1.60
N LEU A 45 1.05 -14.35 0.66
CA LEU A 45 0.18 -14.77 -0.45
C LEU A 45 0.98 -15.10 -1.72
N ASP A 46 2.08 -14.38 -1.95
CA ASP A 46 2.99 -14.56 -3.07
C ASP A 46 4.43 -14.25 -2.62
N PRO A 47 5.29 -15.26 -2.41
CA PRO A 47 6.69 -15.05 -2.02
C PRO A 47 7.52 -14.28 -3.05
N ALA A 48 7.09 -14.22 -4.30
CA ALA A 48 7.75 -13.47 -5.38
C ALA A 48 7.18 -12.05 -5.55
N PHE A 49 6.34 -11.58 -4.62
CA PHE A 49 5.72 -10.27 -4.69
C PHE A 49 6.76 -9.14 -4.83
N ASP A 50 6.75 -8.46 -5.98
CA ASP A 50 7.62 -7.33 -6.26
C ASP A 50 7.13 -6.06 -5.55
N LEU A 51 7.64 -5.86 -4.34
CA LEU A 51 7.36 -4.70 -3.50
C LEU A 51 7.75 -3.37 -4.17
N VAL A 52 8.88 -3.34 -4.88
CA VAL A 52 9.38 -2.10 -5.50
C VAL A 52 8.41 -1.65 -6.57
N SER A 53 8.02 -2.56 -7.46
CA SER A 53 7.01 -2.27 -8.48
C SER A 53 5.67 -1.88 -7.89
N ALA A 54 5.23 -2.54 -6.80
CA ALA A 54 3.96 -2.22 -6.14
C ALA A 54 3.96 -0.79 -5.57
N LEU A 55 5.06 -0.36 -4.94
CA LEU A 55 5.23 1.00 -4.43
C LEU A 55 5.30 2.03 -5.57
N VAL A 56 6.16 1.80 -6.56
CA VAL A 56 6.32 2.70 -7.72
C VAL A 56 4.99 2.92 -8.42
N ARG A 57 4.18 1.87 -8.62
CA ARG A 57 2.84 1.99 -9.21
C ARG A 57 1.89 2.81 -8.33
N LEU A 58 1.91 2.62 -7.01
CA LEU A 58 1.04 3.38 -6.10
C LEU A 58 1.29 4.90 -6.19
N PHE A 59 2.56 5.30 -6.21
CA PHE A 59 2.94 6.71 -6.39
C PHE A 59 2.67 7.20 -7.81
N GLY A 60 3.08 6.42 -8.83
CA GLY A 60 2.89 6.77 -10.24
C GLY A 60 1.41 6.90 -10.66
N ASP A 61 0.53 6.12 -10.05
CA ASP A 61 -0.92 6.19 -10.25
C ASP A 61 -1.59 7.35 -9.48
N GLY A 62 -0.84 8.07 -8.65
CA GLY A 62 -1.38 9.17 -7.83
C GLY A 62 -2.29 8.70 -6.69
N LEU A 63 -2.12 7.45 -6.22
CA LEU A 63 -3.00 6.84 -5.22
C LEU A 63 -2.55 7.08 -3.77
N VAL A 64 -1.36 7.65 -3.57
CA VAL A 64 -0.84 8.00 -2.24
C VAL A 64 -1.36 9.38 -1.86
N THR A 65 -2.15 9.44 -0.77
CA THR A 65 -2.71 10.69 -0.25
C THR A 65 -1.90 11.28 0.90
N GLU A 66 -1.20 10.44 1.67
CA GLU A 66 -0.43 10.86 2.83
C GLU A 66 0.67 9.83 3.15
N VAL A 67 1.82 10.29 3.66
CA VAL A 67 2.88 9.45 4.22
C VAL A 67 3.12 9.90 5.66
N ARG A 68 2.89 8.99 6.62
CA ARG A 68 3.14 9.23 8.04
C ARG A 68 4.42 8.51 8.45
N ILE A 69 5.39 9.27 8.92
CA ILE A 69 6.57 8.72 9.59
C ILE A 69 6.25 8.74 11.08
N PRO A 70 6.25 7.58 11.77
CA PRO A 70 6.09 7.57 13.23
C PRO A 70 7.14 8.50 13.83
N SER A 71 6.70 9.55 14.51
CA SER A 71 7.62 10.36 15.30
C SER A 71 8.13 9.47 16.43
N LEU A 72 9.45 9.28 16.49
CA LEU A 72 10.07 8.73 17.67
C LEU A 72 9.83 9.73 18.80
N SER A 73 8.77 9.54 19.59
CA SER A 73 8.60 10.24 20.85
C SER A 73 9.71 9.76 21.78
N THR A 74 10.81 10.47 21.71
CA THR A 74 11.95 10.40 22.60
C THR A 74 11.49 10.90 23.97
N SER A 75 10.95 10.02 24.80
CA SER A 75 10.66 10.31 26.21
C SER A 75 11.83 9.80 27.07
N TRP A 76 12.98 10.47 27.01
CA TRP A 76 14.14 10.13 27.87
C TRP A 76 14.26 11.01 29.13
N ARG A 77 13.24 11.80 29.49
CA ARG A 77 13.29 12.62 30.71
C ARG A 77 12.16 12.26 31.65
N GLN A 78 12.41 11.30 32.54
CA GLN A 78 11.81 11.23 33.87
C GLN A 78 12.58 10.21 34.73
N THR A 79 13.68 10.69 35.32
CA THR A 79 14.22 10.25 36.62
C THR A 79 14.98 11.43 37.19
#